data_AF-A0A859QP54-F1
#
_entry.id   AF-A0A859QP54-F1
#
_cell.length_a   1.000
_cell.length_b   1.000
_cell.length_c   1.000
_cell.angle_alpha   90.00
_cell.angle_beta   90.00
_cell.angle_gamma   90.00
#
_symmetry.space_group_name_H-M   'P 1'
#
loop_
_entity.id
_entity.type
_entity.pdbx_description
1 polymer ?
#
loop_
_entity_poly.entity_id
_entity_poly.type
_entity_poly.pdbx_seq_one_letter_code
_entity_poly.pdbx_strand_id
1 'polypeptide(L)'
;MKIAGLFAGVGGLESGLAAAGHETSMLCEIWEPARAVLASRIPDVPCERDVRDIKALPGEVEVLVAGFPCQDLSQAGLTAGIEGARSGLVGQVFRLLDQRRVPWVVLENVSFMLQLDRGRAMRILIEAFEERGYRWAYRVVNSLSFLPQRRERVLFVATTTDVDPASVVLADEAEPQLAATDLDARAHGFYWTEGVRGLGWAPDAIPTLKNGSTVGIASPPAILLPTGGVITPDIRDAERFQGFPEDWTKPAEQVGRPSLRWSLVGNAVSVPVAKWLGGCLASPSLYDVHRDGKLPPDGRWPKAARFDGERRYSVSINAYPQWEARPALVKFLQYYGKPLSARATRGFLSRTERATLRFADGFQDRLRGHLARMEAFESQKESGCAVAAE
;
A
#
# COMPACT_ATOMS: atom_id res chain seq x y z
N MET A 1 15.52 -16.24 7.03
CA MET A 1 14.38 -17.19 7.16
C MET A 1 13.83 -17.53 5.78
N LYS A 2 13.25 -18.71 5.60
CA LYS A 2 12.56 -19.15 4.37
C LYS A 2 11.10 -18.66 4.34
N ILE A 3 10.66 -18.11 3.21
CA ILE A 3 9.36 -17.44 3.05
C ILE A 3 8.48 -18.14 2.02
N ALA A 4 7.17 -18.23 2.29
CA ALA A 4 6.15 -18.40 1.25
C ALA A 4 5.33 -17.12 1.08
N GLY A 5 5.25 -16.60 -0.14
CA GLY A 5 4.49 -15.40 -0.49
C GLY A 5 3.18 -15.72 -1.18
N LEU A 6 2.05 -15.43 -0.53
CA LEU A 6 0.71 -15.57 -1.12
C LEU A 6 0.18 -14.21 -1.57
N PHE A 7 -0.55 -14.17 -2.69
CA PHE A 7 -1.03 -12.92 -3.28
C PHE A 7 0.13 -11.95 -3.54
N ALA A 8 1.21 -12.49 -4.11
CA ALA A 8 2.50 -11.81 -4.18
C ALA A 8 2.47 -10.52 -5.02
N GLY A 9 1.49 -10.36 -5.90
CA GLY A 9 1.41 -9.25 -6.83
C GLY A 9 2.70 -9.15 -7.64
N VAL A 10 3.37 -8.02 -7.57
CA VAL A 10 4.67 -7.80 -8.25
C VAL A 10 5.88 -8.03 -7.34
N GLY A 11 5.73 -8.74 -6.23
CA GLY A 11 6.85 -9.17 -5.38
C GLY A 11 7.35 -8.10 -4.41
N GLY A 12 6.48 -7.20 -3.94
CA GLY A 12 6.88 -6.08 -3.08
C GLY A 12 7.32 -6.50 -1.67
N LEU A 13 6.57 -7.42 -1.06
CA LEU A 13 6.95 -8.00 0.23
C LEU A 13 8.24 -8.80 0.10
N GLU A 14 8.30 -9.65 -0.92
CA GLU A 14 9.38 -10.59 -1.17
C GLU A 14 10.69 -9.87 -1.50
N SER A 15 10.64 -8.82 -2.32
CA SER A 15 11.83 -8.00 -2.61
C SER A 15 12.37 -7.29 -1.38
N GLY A 16 11.47 -6.76 -0.52
CA GLY A 16 11.89 -6.10 0.73
C GLY A 16 12.49 -7.09 1.73
N LEU A 17 11.85 -8.25 1.91
CA LEU A 17 12.34 -9.31 2.77
C LEU A 17 13.67 -9.90 2.27
N ALA A 18 13.83 -10.06 0.95
CA ALA A 18 15.11 -10.46 0.35
C ALA A 18 16.21 -9.44 0.65
N ALA A 19 15.90 -8.14 0.56
CA ALA A 19 16.84 -7.07 0.93
C ALA A 19 17.19 -7.02 2.43
N ALA A 20 16.46 -7.76 3.27
CA ALA A 20 16.75 -7.95 4.70
C ALA A 20 17.38 -9.34 5.00
N GLY A 21 17.73 -10.13 3.98
CA GLY A 21 18.42 -11.42 4.15
C GLY A 21 17.49 -12.63 4.31
N HIS A 22 16.20 -12.49 4.01
CA HIS A 22 15.30 -13.63 3.91
C HIS A 22 15.27 -14.21 2.49
N GLU A 23 14.80 -15.44 2.33
CA GLU A 23 14.78 -16.13 1.04
C GLU A 23 13.38 -16.64 0.74
N THR A 24 12.88 -16.39 -0.46
CA THR A 24 11.55 -16.85 -0.89
C THR A 24 11.64 -18.26 -1.47
N SER A 25 10.95 -19.21 -0.87
CA SER A 25 10.88 -20.61 -1.34
C SER A 25 9.69 -20.86 -2.27
N MET A 26 8.64 -20.04 -2.18
CA MET A 26 7.40 -20.24 -2.93
C MET A 26 6.64 -18.92 -3.09
N LEU A 27 6.02 -18.74 -4.25
CA LEU A 27 5.10 -17.65 -4.57
C LEU A 27 3.73 -18.20 -4.97
N CYS A 28 2.68 -17.40 -4.80
CA CYS A 28 1.36 -17.64 -5.36
C CYS A 28 0.75 -16.33 -5.86
N GLU A 29 0.40 -16.28 -7.14
CA GLU A 29 -0.23 -15.13 -7.77
C GLU A 29 -1.11 -15.58 -8.94
N ILE A 30 -2.36 -15.09 -8.95
CA ILE A 30 -3.40 -15.47 -9.91
C ILE A 30 -3.40 -14.56 -11.15
N TRP A 31 -2.97 -13.30 -10.99
CA TRP A 31 -3.06 -12.30 -12.03
C TRP A 31 -1.89 -12.41 -13.02
N GLU A 32 -2.16 -12.82 -14.25
CA GLU A 32 -1.15 -13.10 -15.28
C GLU A 32 -0.11 -11.98 -15.50
N PRO A 33 -0.48 -10.68 -15.59
CA PRO A 33 0.50 -9.59 -15.69
C PRO A 33 1.44 -9.50 -14.48
N ALA A 34 0.96 -9.83 -13.28
CA ALA A 34 1.79 -9.86 -12.08
C ALA A 34 2.74 -11.07 -12.09
N ARG A 35 2.26 -12.24 -12.52
CA ARG A 35 3.09 -13.44 -12.74
C ARG A 35 4.20 -13.19 -13.77
N ALA A 36 3.93 -12.47 -14.85
CA ALA A 36 4.94 -12.10 -15.84
C ALA A 36 6.06 -11.24 -15.22
N VAL A 37 5.71 -10.35 -14.28
CA VAL A 37 6.70 -9.59 -13.49
C VAL A 37 7.48 -10.52 -12.58
N LEU A 38 6.82 -11.38 -11.80
CA LEU A 38 7.48 -12.31 -10.89
C LEU A 38 8.44 -13.26 -11.63
N ALA A 39 8.02 -13.82 -12.78
CA ALA A 39 8.86 -14.70 -13.60
C ALA A 39 10.12 -13.99 -14.12
N SER A 40 10.06 -12.68 -14.34
CA SER A 40 11.21 -11.89 -14.77
C SER A 40 12.09 -11.41 -13.62
N ARG A 41 11.53 -11.18 -12.43
CA ARG A 41 12.23 -10.54 -11.29
C ARG A 41 12.68 -11.52 -10.22
N ILE A 42 11.99 -12.66 -10.10
CA ILE A 42 12.23 -13.73 -9.15
C ILE A 42 12.11 -15.09 -9.89
N PRO A 43 12.94 -15.34 -10.92
CA PRO A 43 12.77 -16.46 -11.85
C PRO A 43 12.94 -17.85 -11.22
N ASP A 44 13.77 -17.95 -10.19
CA ASP A 44 14.15 -19.24 -9.59
C ASP A 44 13.16 -19.77 -8.55
N VAL A 45 12.10 -18.99 -8.26
CA VAL A 45 11.12 -19.33 -7.23
C VAL A 45 9.83 -19.86 -7.88
N PRO A 46 9.36 -21.07 -7.51
CA PRO A 46 8.10 -21.60 -8.01
C PRO A 46 6.92 -20.67 -7.70
N CYS A 47 6.12 -20.33 -8.71
CA CYS A 47 4.95 -19.47 -8.57
C CYS A 47 3.65 -20.22 -8.90
N GLU A 48 2.97 -20.68 -7.86
CA GLU A 48 1.64 -21.27 -7.99
C GLU A 48 0.61 -20.26 -8.49
N ARG A 49 -0.43 -20.74 -9.16
CA ARG A 49 -1.45 -19.90 -9.79
C ARG A 49 -2.57 -19.52 -8.84
N ASP A 50 -3.17 -20.52 -8.20
CA ASP A 50 -4.30 -20.29 -7.33
C ASP A 50 -4.00 -20.81 -5.93
N VAL A 51 -4.21 -19.97 -4.93
CA VAL A 51 -4.02 -20.32 -3.52
C VAL A 51 -4.95 -21.46 -3.09
N ARG A 52 -6.08 -21.65 -3.80
CA ARG A 52 -7.02 -22.76 -3.58
C ARG A 52 -6.44 -24.12 -3.97
N ASP A 53 -5.50 -24.13 -4.91
CA ASP A 53 -4.88 -25.36 -5.43
C ASP A 53 -3.66 -25.79 -4.59
N ILE A 54 -3.14 -24.91 -3.74
CA ILE A 54 -1.99 -25.21 -2.87
C ILE A 54 -2.42 -26.20 -1.79
N LYS A 55 -1.90 -27.43 -1.88
CA LYS A 55 -2.22 -28.50 -0.92
C LYS A 55 -1.45 -28.45 0.38
N ALA A 56 -0.24 -27.90 0.38
CA ALA A 56 0.63 -27.72 1.55
C ALA A 56 1.73 -26.70 1.22
N LEU A 57 2.27 -26.04 2.25
CA LEU A 57 3.45 -25.19 2.13
C LEU A 57 4.75 -26.02 2.22
N PRO A 58 5.85 -25.64 1.54
CA PRO A 58 7.14 -26.31 1.66
C PRO A 58 7.60 -26.40 3.11
N GLY A 59 8.13 -27.55 3.52
CA GLY A 59 8.45 -27.86 4.93
C GLY A 59 9.52 -26.98 5.58
N GLU A 60 10.31 -26.26 4.79
CA GLU A 60 11.32 -25.32 5.27
C GLU A 60 10.77 -23.92 5.57
N VAL A 61 9.54 -23.59 5.14
CA VAL A 61 8.98 -22.24 5.30
C VAL A 61 8.83 -21.90 6.78
N GLU A 62 9.43 -20.77 7.17
CA GLU A 62 9.40 -20.21 8.53
C GLU A 62 8.48 -19.00 8.63
N VAL A 63 8.27 -18.29 7.51
CA VAL A 63 7.42 -17.10 7.43
C VAL A 63 6.43 -17.23 6.27
N LEU A 64 5.14 -17.14 6.55
CA LEU A 64 4.11 -16.99 5.54
C LEU A 64 3.75 -15.51 5.40
N VAL A 65 3.86 -14.94 4.20
CA VAL A 65 3.49 -13.54 3.95
C VAL A 65 2.33 -13.46 2.99
N ALA A 66 1.37 -12.55 3.23
CA ALA A 66 0.19 -12.40 2.38
C ALA A 66 -0.37 -10.96 2.34
N GLY A 67 -0.48 -10.40 1.14
CA GLY A 67 -1.18 -9.13 0.85
C GLY A 67 -2.56 -9.38 0.22
N PHE A 68 -3.45 -10.03 0.95
CA PHE A 68 -4.72 -10.53 0.38
C PHE A 68 -5.75 -9.40 0.12
N PRO A 69 -6.69 -9.58 -0.82
CA PRO A 69 -7.68 -8.55 -1.14
C PRO A 69 -8.58 -8.16 0.05
N CYS A 70 -8.64 -6.85 0.39
CA CYS A 70 -9.42 -6.33 1.51
C CYS A 70 -10.93 -6.70 1.44
N GLN A 71 -11.48 -6.85 0.23
CA GLN A 71 -12.89 -7.13 0.02
C GLN A 71 -13.30 -8.49 0.60
N ASP A 72 -12.38 -9.45 0.68
CA ASP A 72 -12.64 -10.80 1.17
C ASP A 72 -12.90 -10.87 2.67
N LEU A 73 -12.40 -9.90 3.46
CA LEU A 73 -12.65 -9.84 4.91
C LEU A 73 -14.12 -9.63 5.24
N SER A 74 -14.84 -8.86 4.42
CA SER A 74 -16.29 -8.70 4.59
C SER A 74 -17.07 -9.98 4.25
N GLN A 75 -16.55 -10.80 3.32
CA GLN A 75 -17.19 -12.05 2.91
C GLN A 75 -16.95 -13.17 3.92
N ALA A 76 -15.75 -13.21 4.53
CA ALA A 76 -15.39 -14.21 5.54
C ALA A 76 -16.32 -14.21 6.78
N GLY A 77 -17.00 -13.10 7.08
CA GLY A 77 -17.94 -12.97 8.20
C GLY A 77 -19.39 -13.33 7.90
N LEU A 78 -19.75 -13.57 6.63
CA LEU A 78 -21.14 -13.88 6.23
C LEU A 78 -21.46 -15.39 6.26
N THR A 79 -20.46 -16.24 6.41
CA THR A 79 -20.63 -17.70 6.45
C THR A 79 -20.39 -18.24 7.86
N ALA A 80 -21.25 -17.86 8.81
CA ALA A 80 -21.39 -18.54 10.08
C ALA A 80 -22.32 -19.74 9.90
N GLY A 81 -21.77 -20.88 9.50
CA GLY A 81 -22.50 -22.13 9.34
C GLY A 81 -21.54 -23.31 9.51
N ILE A 82 -21.93 -24.24 10.37
CA ILE A 82 -21.23 -25.49 10.67
C ILE A 82 -21.04 -26.25 9.33
N GLU A 83 -19.81 -26.63 8.99
CA GLU A 83 -19.31 -27.15 7.70
C GLU A 83 -19.02 -26.12 6.57
N GLY A 84 -19.35 -24.85 6.73
CA GLY A 84 -19.12 -23.81 5.72
C GLY A 84 -17.69 -23.25 5.72
N ALA A 85 -16.90 -23.57 4.70
CA ALA A 85 -15.58 -22.98 4.48
C ALA A 85 -15.61 -21.44 4.65
N ARG A 86 -14.67 -20.90 5.41
CA ARG A 86 -14.38 -19.45 5.49
C ARG A 86 -14.19 -18.96 4.04
N SER A 87 -15.22 -18.35 3.47
CA SER A 87 -15.40 -18.25 2.00
C SER A 87 -14.48 -17.23 1.30
N GLY A 88 -13.87 -16.31 2.07
CA GLY A 88 -12.89 -15.35 1.54
C GLY A 88 -11.48 -15.93 1.36
N LEU A 89 -10.64 -15.28 0.55
CA LEU A 89 -9.27 -15.74 0.26
C LEU A 89 -8.37 -15.83 1.50
N VAL A 90 -8.62 -15.03 2.55
CA VAL A 90 -7.95 -15.19 3.86
C VAL A 90 -8.22 -16.54 4.52
N GLY A 91 -9.36 -17.18 4.21
CA GLY A 91 -9.67 -18.54 4.62
C GLY A 91 -8.67 -19.57 4.09
N GLN A 92 -8.08 -19.32 2.92
CA GLN A 92 -7.06 -20.19 2.34
C GLN A 92 -5.72 -20.08 3.09
N VAL A 93 -5.40 -18.91 3.65
CA VAL A 93 -4.27 -18.75 4.58
C VAL A 93 -4.48 -19.66 5.78
N PHE A 94 -5.65 -19.59 6.43
CA PHE A 94 -5.95 -20.43 7.59
C PHE A 94 -5.94 -21.92 7.26
N ARG A 95 -6.51 -22.32 6.11
CA ARG A 95 -6.48 -23.71 5.63
C ARG A 95 -5.04 -24.25 5.55
N LEU A 96 -4.11 -23.46 5.03
CA LEU A 96 -2.69 -23.84 4.94
C LEU A 96 -2.04 -23.94 6.33
N LEU A 97 -2.36 -23.00 7.22
CA LEU A 97 -1.87 -23.01 8.61
C LEU A 97 -2.42 -24.18 9.43
N ASP A 98 -3.62 -24.66 9.13
CA ASP A 98 -4.25 -25.83 9.79
C ASP A 98 -3.55 -27.14 9.41
N GLN A 99 -2.99 -27.22 8.19
CA GLN A 99 -2.23 -28.38 7.73
C GLN A 99 -0.82 -28.39 8.30
N ARG A 100 -0.17 -27.23 8.31
CA ARG A 100 1.15 -27.04 8.90
C ARG A 100 1.24 -25.65 9.53
N ARG A 101 1.45 -25.62 10.84
CA ARG A 101 1.69 -24.40 11.59
C ARG A 101 3.03 -23.78 11.14
N VAL A 102 3.00 -22.52 10.73
CA VAL A 102 4.19 -21.77 10.30
C VAL A 102 4.61 -20.85 11.46
N PRO A 103 5.91 -20.80 11.83
CA PRO A 103 6.36 -20.02 12.98
C PRO A 103 5.90 -18.56 12.97
N TRP A 104 6.00 -17.90 11.80
CA TRP A 104 5.61 -16.51 11.61
C TRP A 104 4.60 -16.36 10.48
N VAL A 105 3.65 -15.44 10.67
CA VAL A 105 2.71 -15.02 9.63
C VAL A 105 2.70 -13.50 9.57
N VAL A 106 2.88 -12.95 8.38
CA VAL A 106 2.77 -11.51 8.10
C VAL A 106 1.63 -11.28 7.13
N LEU A 107 0.68 -10.45 7.54
CA LEU A 107 -0.40 -10.00 6.67
C LEU A 107 -0.28 -8.50 6.44
N GLU A 108 -0.48 -8.08 5.20
CA GLU A 108 -0.62 -6.67 4.83
C GLU A 108 -2.04 -6.40 4.35
N ASN A 109 -2.60 -5.25 4.77
CA ASN A 109 -3.84 -4.76 4.17
C ASN A 109 -4.01 -3.24 4.31
N VAL A 110 -5.05 -2.70 3.66
CA VAL A 110 -5.43 -1.29 3.79
C VAL A 110 -5.90 -0.96 5.22
N SER A 111 -5.60 0.25 5.71
CA SER A 111 -6.00 0.69 7.06
C SER A 111 -7.53 0.67 7.29
N PHE A 112 -8.32 0.76 6.23
CA PHE A 112 -9.78 0.66 6.29
C PHE A 112 -10.26 -0.72 6.80
N MET A 113 -9.44 -1.77 6.74
CA MET A 113 -9.79 -3.10 7.27
C MET A 113 -10.21 -3.05 8.76
N LEU A 114 -9.62 -2.13 9.53
CA LEU A 114 -9.87 -1.96 10.97
C LEU A 114 -11.31 -1.49 11.26
N GLN A 115 -11.96 -0.89 10.27
CA GLN A 115 -13.32 -0.33 10.36
C GLN A 115 -14.34 -1.13 9.55
N LEU A 116 -13.88 -2.08 8.72
CA LEU A 116 -14.74 -2.87 7.85
C LEU A 116 -15.75 -3.68 8.67
N ASP A 117 -17.01 -3.66 8.23
CA ASP A 117 -18.15 -4.23 8.96
C ASP A 117 -18.15 -3.86 10.46
N ARG A 118 -17.92 -2.57 10.75
CA ARG A 118 -17.85 -2.01 12.12
C ARG A 118 -16.83 -2.75 13.01
N GLY A 119 -15.71 -3.19 12.42
CA GLY A 119 -14.63 -3.90 13.10
C GLY A 119 -14.82 -5.42 13.23
N ARG A 120 -15.91 -5.99 12.71
CA ARG A 120 -16.14 -7.45 12.72
C ARG A 120 -15.08 -8.21 11.91
N ALA A 121 -14.70 -7.68 10.75
CA ALA A 121 -13.70 -8.31 9.88
C ALA A 121 -12.37 -8.54 10.61
N MET A 122 -11.88 -7.54 11.33
CA MET A 122 -10.66 -7.66 12.12
C MET A 122 -10.84 -8.62 13.31
N ARG A 123 -12.03 -8.67 13.92
CA ARG A 123 -12.34 -9.62 15.00
C ARG A 123 -12.24 -11.08 14.54
N ILE A 124 -12.83 -11.40 13.39
CA ILE A 124 -12.76 -12.74 12.78
C ILE A 124 -11.30 -13.12 12.50
N LEU A 125 -10.51 -12.19 11.97
CA LEU A 125 -9.10 -12.40 11.66
C LEU A 125 -8.31 -12.76 12.93
N ILE A 126 -8.43 -11.98 14.01
CA ILE A 126 -7.69 -12.27 15.25
C ILE A 126 -8.16 -13.53 15.95
N GLU A 127 -9.48 -13.78 16.02
CA GLU A 127 -10.04 -14.97 16.68
C GLU A 127 -9.55 -16.23 15.98
N ALA A 128 -9.48 -16.20 14.64
CA ALA A 128 -8.90 -17.29 13.86
C ALA A 128 -7.42 -17.56 14.17
N PHE A 129 -6.60 -16.53 14.42
CA PHE A 129 -5.20 -16.70 14.83
C PHE A 129 -5.08 -17.21 16.27
N GLU A 130 -5.88 -16.67 17.18
CA GLU A 130 -5.91 -17.05 18.59
C GLU A 130 -6.37 -18.50 18.79
N GLU A 131 -7.39 -18.95 18.06
CA GLU A 131 -7.83 -20.35 17.99
C GLU A 131 -6.72 -21.31 17.55
N ARG A 132 -5.78 -20.81 16.71
CA ARG A 132 -4.60 -21.55 16.25
C ARG A 132 -3.40 -21.35 17.17
N GLY A 133 -3.60 -20.75 18.34
CA GLY A 133 -2.60 -20.49 19.37
C GLY A 133 -1.55 -19.44 19.00
N TYR A 134 -1.79 -18.61 17.98
CA TYR A 134 -0.86 -17.54 17.64
C TYR A 134 -1.03 -16.36 18.58
N ARG A 135 0.09 -15.80 19.02
CA ARG A 135 0.16 -14.43 19.51
C ARG A 135 0.22 -13.49 18.32
N TRP A 136 -0.24 -12.25 18.47
CA TRP A 136 -0.21 -11.31 17.35
C TRP A 136 0.03 -9.88 17.79
N ALA A 137 0.56 -9.07 16.88
CA ALA A 137 0.67 -7.63 17.00
C ALA A 137 0.44 -6.99 15.63
N TYR A 138 -0.16 -5.80 15.59
CA TYR A 138 -0.25 -5.04 14.35
C TYR A 138 -0.06 -3.56 14.56
N ARG A 139 0.36 -2.89 13.49
CA ARG A 139 0.49 -1.44 13.43
C ARG A 139 0.08 -0.91 12.06
N VAL A 140 -0.60 0.23 12.03
CA VAL A 140 -0.71 1.04 10.82
C VAL A 140 0.63 1.71 10.56
N VAL A 141 1.29 1.36 9.46
CA VAL A 141 2.54 1.98 9.00
C VAL A 141 2.26 2.87 7.80
N ASN A 142 2.80 4.08 7.82
CA ASN A 142 2.74 5.02 6.71
C ASN A 142 4.02 4.93 5.88
N SER A 143 3.90 4.67 4.57
CA SER A 143 5.06 4.64 3.65
C SER A 143 5.81 5.98 3.58
N LEU A 144 5.20 7.08 4.04
CA LEU A 144 5.88 8.35 4.29
C LEU A 144 6.92 8.27 5.42
N SER A 145 7.15 7.11 6.02
CA SER A 145 8.36 6.85 6.81
C SER A 145 9.62 6.70 5.93
N PHE A 146 9.47 6.31 4.67
CA PHE A 146 10.55 5.89 3.77
C PHE A 146 10.53 6.59 2.40
N LEU A 147 9.34 6.82 1.84
CA LEU A 147 9.13 7.28 0.46
C LEU A 147 8.27 8.54 0.46
N PRO A 148 8.33 9.41 -0.58
CA PRO A 148 7.44 10.55 -0.72
C PRO A 148 6.01 10.15 -1.15
N GLN A 149 5.41 9.20 -0.43
CA GLN A 149 4.04 8.70 -0.65
C GLN A 149 3.31 8.55 0.69
N ARG A 150 2.17 9.23 0.85
CA ARG A 150 1.27 9.03 1.99
C ARG A 150 0.39 7.79 1.75
N ARG A 151 0.81 6.66 2.31
CA ARG A 151 0.15 5.35 2.18
C ARG A 151 0.16 4.64 3.53
N GLU A 152 -0.99 4.59 4.18
CA GLU A 152 -1.20 3.84 5.42
C GLU A 152 -1.62 2.39 5.12
N ARG A 153 -0.95 1.43 5.76
CA ARG A 153 -1.24 -0.01 5.68
C ARG A 153 -1.14 -0.66 7.04
N VAL A 154 -2.00 -1.62 7.32
CA VAL A 154 -1.88 -2.47 8.51
C VAL A 154 -0.87 -3.54 8.19
N LEU A 155 0.18 -3.63 9.00
CA LEU A 155 1.08 -4.78 9.05
C LEU A 155 0.71 -5.58 10.28
N PHE A 156 0.23 -6.79 10.07
CA PHE A 156 -0.17 -7.72 11.11
C PHE A 156 0.83 -8.86 11.17
N VAL A 157 1.44 -9.06 12.32
CA VAL A 157 2.44 -10.09 12.58
C VAL A 157 1.89 -11.05 13.62
N ALA A 158 1.86 -12.33 13.29
CA ALA A 158 1.47 -13.40 14.19
C ALA A 158 2.61 -14.40 14.35
N THR A 159 2.73 -14.97 15.55
CA THR A 159 3.78 -15.96 15.82
C THR A 159 3.36 -17.03 16.80
N THR A 160 3.99 -18.19 16.68
CA THR A 160 3.92 -19.32 17.61
C THR A 160 5.25 -19.55 18.32
N THR A 161 6.27 -18.73 18.01
CA THR A 161 7.57 -18.77 18.68
C THR A 161 7.46 -18.14 20.07
N ASP A 162 8.55 -18.19 20.83
CA ASP A 162 8.74 -17.54 22.12
C ASP A 162 8.95 -16.01 22.01
N VAL A 163 9.43 -15.52 20.86
CA VAL A 163 9.52 -14.07 20.56
C VAL A 163 8.14 -13.40 20.56
N ASP A 164 7.99 -12.30 21.32
CA ASP A 164 6.76 -11.49 21.32
C ASP A 164 6.60 -10.76 19.96
N PRO A 165 5.47 -10.89 19.25
CA PRO A 165 5.27 -10.22 17.96
C PRO A 165 5.29 -8.67 18.06
N ALA A 166 5.06 -8.10 19.24
CA ALA A 166 5.23 -6.65 19.46
C ALA A 166 6.68 -6.19 19.26
N SER A 167 7.64 -7.06 19.55
CA SER A 167 9.08 -6.83 19.32
C SER A 167 9.44 -6.67 17.84
N VAL A 168 8.55 -7.10 16.94
CA VAL A 168 8.76 -7.04 15.48
C VAL A 168 8.12 -5.79 14.88
N VAL A 169 6.92 -5.39 15.32
CA VAL A 169 6.14 -4.34 14.63
C VAL A 169 5.81 -3.11 15.49
N LEU A 170 6.07 -3.17 16.81
CA LEU A 170 5.69 -2.14 17.78
C LEU A 170 6.87 -1.58 18.61
N ALA A 171 8.10 -1.99 18.30
CA ALA A 171 9.29 -1.51 19.02
C ALA A 171 9.69 -0.09 18.57
N ASP A 172 9.92 0.10 17.27
CA ASP A 172 10.49 1.35 16.74
C ASP A 172 9.45 2.47 16.64
N GLU A 173 9.81 3.71 17.00
CA GLU A 173 8.97 4.88 16.80
C GLU A 173 9.84 6.10 16.53
N ALA A 174 9.54 6.84 15.46
CA ALA A 174 10.20 8.08 15.12
C ALA A 174 9.21 9.25 15.10
N GLU A 175 9.68 10.43 15.48
CA GLU A 175 8.92 11.67 15.34
C GLU A 175 8.96 12.13 13.87
N PRO A 176 7.82 12.24 13.17
CA PRO A 176 7.80 12.58 11.75
C PRO A 176 8.06 14.06 11.50
N GLN A 177 8.90 14.38 10.52
CA GLN A 177 9.11 15.76 10.06
C GLN A 177 8.20 16.08 8.86
N LEU A 178 6.90 16.22 9.13
CA LEU A 178 5.90 16.44 8.07
C LEU A 178 6.06 17.81 7.40
N ALA A 179 6.05 17.83 6.07
CA ALA A 179 6.09 19.07 5.31
C ALA A 179 4.80 19.88 5.46
N ALA A 180 4.93 21.16 5.79
CA ALA A 180 3.82 22.11 5.73
C ALA A 180 3.42 22.41 4.27
N THR A 181 2.18 22.83 4.07
CA THR A 181 1.74 23.31 2.76
C THR A 181 2.41 24.65 2.46
N ASP A 182 3.05 24.73 1.30
CA ASP A 182 3.68 25.93 0.75
C ASP A 182 3.68 25.77 -0.78
N LEU A 183 2.71 26.38 -1.44
CA LEU A 183 2.47 26.19 -2.88
C LEU A 183 3.56 26.80 -3.77
N ASP A 184 4.43 27.64 -3.22
CA ASP A 184 5.50 28.32 -3.95
C ASP A 184 6.84 27.60 -3.82
N ALA A 185 7.02 26.82 -2.75
CA ALA A 185 8.26 26.08 -2.51
C ALA A 185 8.16 24.57 -2.76
N ARG A 186 6.97 23.97 -2.64
CA ARG A 186 6.81 22.50 -2.63
C ARG A 186 5.82 22.04 -3.70
N ALA A 187 6.01 20.80 -4.14
CA ALA A 187 4.99 20.13 -4.94
C ALA A 187 3.96 19.44 -4.03
N HIS A 188 2.72 19.29 -4.50
CA HIS A 188 1.63 18.70 -3.72
C HIS A 188 0.87 17.68 -4.53
N GLY A 189 0.84 16.44 -4.05
CA GLY A 189 0.03 15.39 -4.63
C GLY A 189 -1.44 15.48 -4.20
N PHE A 190 -2.35 15.12 -5.10
CA PHE A 190 -3.80 15.06 -4.83
C PHE A 190 -4.55 14.17 -5.84
N TYR A 191 -5.78 13.77 -5.51
CA TYR A 191 -6.65 13.02 -6.42
C TYR A 191 -7.53 13.95 -7.26
N TRP A 192 -7.17 14.15 -8.53
CA TRP A 192 -7.93 14.99 -9.47
C TRP A 192 -9.25 14.34 -9.94
N THR A 193 -9.40 13.02 -9.78
CA THR A 193 -10.67 12.31 -10.05
C THR A 193 -11.67 12.39 -8.90
N GLU A 194 -11.23 12.82 -7.72
CA GLU A 194 -12.11 13.13 -6.59
C GLU A 194 -12.39 14.64 -6.54
N GLY A 195 -12.61 15.22 -5.35
CA GLY A 195 -12.85 16.66 -5.18
C GLY A 195 -14.12 17.04 -4.43
N VAL A 196 -14.98 16.07 -4.07
CA VAL A 196 -16.22 16.33 -3.29
C VAL A 196 -16.14 15.79 -1.86
N ARG A 197 -15.59 14.59 -1.66
CA ARG A 197 -15.51 13.93 -0.34
C ARG A 197 -14.11 13.95 0.28
N GLY A 198 -13.09 14.15 -0.55
CA GLY A 198 -11.69 14.26 -0.14
C GLY A 198 -10.82 14.69 -1.30
N LEU A 199 -9.66 15.27 -0.97
CA LEU A 199 -8.64 15.69 -1.94
C LEU A 199 -7.45 14.73 -1.97
N GLY A 200 -7.18 14.01 -0.87
CA GLY A 200 -5.93 13.27 -0.72
C GLY A 200 -4.71 14.19 -0.71
N TRP A 201 -4.83 15.40 -0.16
CA TRP A 201 -3.76 16.40 -0.16
C TRP A 201 -2.49 15.89 0.51
N ALA A 202 -1.36 15.94 -0.19
CA ALA A 202 -0.06 15.47 0.30
C ALA A 202 1.02 16.51 -0.03
N PRO A 203 1.44 17.34 0.95
CA PRO A 203 2.58 18.24 0.79
C PRO A 203 3.89 17.47 0.63
N ASP A 204 4.66 17.84 -0.40
CA ASP A 204 5.95 17.24 -0.76
C ASP A 204 5.94 15.71 -0.90
N ALA A 205 4.78 15.16 -1.25
CA ALA A 205 4.55 13.75 -1.44
C ALA A 205 3.36 13.53 -2.39
N ILE A 206 3.14 12.29 -2.83
CA ILE A 206 1.90 11.88 -3.47
C ILE A 206 0.96 11.19 -2.47
N PRO A 207 -0.37 11.24 -2.66
CA PRO A 207 -1.24 10.31 -1.94
C PRO A 207 -1.05 8.88 -2.46
N THR A 208 -1.69 7.93 -1.77
CA THR A 208 -1.64 6.52 -2.13
C THR A 208 -1.94 6.27 -3.61
N LEU A 209 -1.11 5.47 -4.28
CA LEU A 209 -1.44 4.97 -5.61
C LEU A 209 -2.61 3.99 -5.51
N LYS A 210 -3.73 4.35 -6.15
CA LYS A 210 -4.97 3.56 -6.16
C LYS A 210 -5.10 2.79 -7.47
N ASN A 211 -5.61 1.57 -7.40
CA ASN A 211 -6.24 0.96 -8.56
C ASN A 211 -7.50 1.78 -8.89
N GLY A 212 -7.68 2.17 -10.15
CA GLY A 212 -8.62 3.22 -10.53
C GLY A 212 -10.11 2.89 -10.32
N SER A 213 -11.00 3.74 -10.87
CA SER A 213 -12.45 3.66 -10.64
C SER A 213 -13.07 2.32 -11.08
N THR A 214 -14.35 2.09 -10.76
CA THR A 214 -15.18 0.90 -11.06
C THR A 214 -15.07 0.34 -12.49
N VAL A 215 -14.55 1.13 -13.45
CA VAL A 215 -14.36 0.78 -14.87
C VAL A 215 -12.93 0.27 -15.17
N GLY A 216 -12.06 0.11 -14.17
CA GLY A 216 -10.72 -0.44 -14.33
C GLY A 216 -9.73 0.47 -15.09
N ILE A 217 -10.01 1.79 -15.12
CA ILE A 217 -9.11 2.79 -15.70
C ILE A 217 -8.25 3.35 -14.58
N ALA A 218 -6.95 3.08 -14.62
CA ALA A 218 -5.99 3.65 -13.68
C ALA A 218 -6.03 5.18 -13.72
N SER A 219 -6.20 5.78 -12.54
CA SER A 219 -6.22 7.22 -12.35
C SER A 219 -5.07 7.60 -11.43
N PRO A 220 -3.86 7.86 -11.99
CA PRO A 220 -2.74 8.31 -11.17
C PRO A 220 -3.11 9.62 -10.45
N PRO A 221 -2.57 9.86 -9.24
CA PRO A 221 -2.73 11.15 -8.59
C PRO A 221 -2.11 12.25 -9.46
N ALA A 222 -2.64 13.46 -9.32
CA ALA A 222 -2.03 14.65 -9.88
C ALA A 222 -1.02 15.24 -8.88
N ILE A 223 -0.09 16.02 -9.40
CA ILE A 223 0.92 16.75 -8.65
C ILE A 223 0.85 18.20 -9.11
N LEU A 224 0.58 19.12 -8.18
CA LEU A 224 0.75 20.54 -8.40
C LEU A 224 2.23 20.87 -8.16
N LEU A 225 2.90 21.43 -9.16
CA LEU A 225 4.27 21.89 -9.07
C LEU A 225 4.34 23.32 -8.53
N PRO A 226 5.46 23.73 -7.90
CA PRO A 226 5.69 25.12 -7.48
C PRO A 226 5.53 26.15 -8.60
N THR A 227 5.85 25.75 -9.84
CA THR A 227 5.67 26.55 -11.06
C THR A 227 4.20 26.78 -11.43
N GLY A 228 3.26 26.17 -10.68
CA GLY A 228 1.83 26.19 -10.90
C GLY A 228 1.33 25.17 -11.93
N GLY A 229 2.22 24.39 -12.55
CA GLY A 229 1.84 23.32 -13.48
C GLY A 229 1.23 22.12 -12.74
N VAL A 230 0.21 21.49 -13.33
CA VAL A 230 -0.40 20.26 -12.80
C VAL A 230 -0.09 19.10 -13.73
N ILE A 231 0.55 18.07 -13.19
CA ILE A 231 0.98 16.88 -13.93
C ILE A 231 0.44 15.60 -13.29
N THR A 232 0.39 14.50 -14.03
CA THR A 232 0.37 13.14 -13.48
C THR A 232 1.75 12.50 -13.65
N PRO A 233 2.26 11.76 -12.66
CA PRO A 233 3.59 11.16 -12.74
C PRO A 233 3.70 10.12 -13.87
N ASP A 234 4.94 9.88 -14.32
CA ASP A 234 5.27 8.74 -15.20
C ASP A 234 5.14 7.42 -14.40
N ILE A 235 4.91 6.32 -15.11
CA ILE A 235 4.79 4.99 -14.47
C ILE A 235 6.09 4.56 -13.78
N ARG A 236 7.26 4.97 -14.27
CA ARG A 236 8.56 4.68 -13.65
C ARG A 236 8.75 5.42 -12.34
N ASP A 237 8.27 6.66 -12.26
CA ASP A 237 8.20 7.37 -10.98
C ASP A 237 7.20 6.70 -10.02
N ALA A 238 6.09 6.16 -10.53
CA ALA A 238 5.13 5.40 -9.73
C ALA A 238 5.73 4.12 -9.13
N GLU A 239 6.54 3.38 -9.88
CA GLU A 239 7.32 2.23 -9.38
C GLU A 239 8.28 2.67 -8.27
N ARG A 240 9.00 3.77 -8.48
CA ARG A 240 9.90 4.36 -7.48
C ARG A 240 9.16 4.84 -6.23
N PHE A 241 7.93 5.35 -6.35
CA PHE A 241 7.09 5.69 -5.18
C PHE A 241 6.70 4.48 -4.33
N GLN A 242 6.83 3.25 -4.85
CA GLN A 242 6.70 1.99 -4.09
C GLN A 242 8.07 1.39 -3.71
N GLY A 243 9.17 2.06 -4.08
CA GLY A 243 10.54 1.64 -3.81
C GLY A 243 11.07 0.56 -4.75
N PHE A 244 10.42 0.33 -5.89
CA PHE A 244 10.97 -0.52 -6.94
C PHE A 244 11.96 0.24 -7.82
N PRO A 245 12.92 -0.47 -8.45
CA PRO A 245 13.65 0.04 -9.60
C PRO A 245 12.71 0.41 -10.74
N GLU A 246 13.20 1.27 -11.62
CA GLU A 246 12.48 1.66 -12.83
C GLU A 246 12.24 0.46 -13.75
N ASP A 247 11.09 0.47 -14.42
CA ASP A 247 10.64 -0.60 -15.30
C ASP A 247 10.43 -1.95 -14.62
N TRP A 248 10.33 -1.98 -13.28
CA TRP A 248 10.04 -3.20 -12.53
C TRP A 248 8.85 -3.97 -13.08
N THR A 249 7.75 -3.27 -13.39
CA THR A 249 6.49 -3.85 -13.89
C THR A 249 6.41 -3.95 -15.42
N LYS A 250 7.44 -3.55 -16.16
CA LYS A 250 7.48 -3.62 -17.63
C LYS A 250 7.22 -5.02 -18.21
N PRO A 251 7.67 -6.14 -17.61
CA PRO A 251 7.35 -7.48 -18.11
C PRO A 251 5.84 -7.77 -18.27
N ALA A 252 4.98 -7.09 -17.50
CA ALA A 252 3.53 -7.19 -17.63
C ALA A 252 3.01 -6.81 -19.03
N GLU A 253 3.75 -5.98 -19.77
CA GLU A 253 3.39 -5.54 -21.13
C GLU A 253 3.46 -6.68 -22.16
N GLN A 254 4.17 -7.76 -21.84
CA GLN A 254 4.26 -8.94 -22.71
C GLN A 254 2.93 -9.72 -22.78
N VAL A 255 2.11 -9.60 -21.73
CA VAL A 255 0.86 -10.36 -21.56
C VAL A 255 -0.37 -9.46 -21.37
N GLY A 256 -0.20 -8.14 -21.47
CA GLY A 256 -1.27 -7.19 -21.22
C GLY A 256 -0.94 -5.77 -21.68
N ARG A 257 -1.93 -4.89 -21.65
CA ARG A 257 -1.75 -3.48 -22.04
C ARG A 257 -0.85 -2.73 -21.03
N PRO A 258 -0.02 -1.76 -21.47
CA PRO A 258 0.85 -0.99 -20.57
C PRO A 258 0.15 -0.30 -19.39
N SER A 259 -1.12 0.09 -19.55
CA SER A 259 -1.88 0.72 -18.48
C SER A 259 -2.15 -0.18 -17.27
N LEU A 260 -2.03 -1.51 -17.38
CA LEU A 260 -2.18 -2.43 -16.24
C LEU A 260 -1.07 -2.26 -15.20
N ARG A 261 0.09 -1.72 -15.59
CA ARG A 261 1.21 -1.43 -14.69
C ARG A 261 0.81 -0.55 -13.53
N TRP A 262 -0.10 0.40 -13.73
CA TRP A 262 -0.60 1.25 -12.65
C TRP A 262 -1.35 0.47 -11.57
N SER A 263 -2.15 -0.52 -11.96
CA SER A 263 -2.88 -1.38 -11.03
C SER A 263 -1.91 -2.31 -10.28
N LEU A 264 -0.89 -2.83 -10.97
CA LEU A 264 0.19 -3.61 -10.35
C LEU A 264 0.92 -2.80 -9.28
N VAL A 265 1.37 -1.59 -9.62
CA VAL A 265 2.06 -0.68 -8.69
C VAL A 265 1.13 -0.29 -7.54
N GLY A 266 -0.13 0.08 -7.80
CA GLY A 266 -1.07 0.50 -6.76
C GLY A 266 -1.36 -0.58 -5.71
N ASN A 267 -1.42 -1.84 -6.14
CA ASN A 267 -1.64 -3.00 -5.28
C ASN A 267 -0.38 -3.47 -4.54
N ALA A 268 0.82 -3.13 -5.04
CA ALA A 268 2.06 -3.55 -4.43
C ALA A 268 2.23 -3.04 -2.98
N VAL A 269 2.88 -3.86 -2.16
CA VAL A 269 3.45 -3.43 -0.88
C VAL A 269 4.75 -2.68 -1.15
N SER A 270 4.98 -1.58 -0.42
CA SER A 270 6.18 -0.77 -0.56
C SER A 270 7.43 -1.56 -0.14
N VAL A 271 8.43 -1.65 -1.01
CA VAL A 271 9.66 -2.43 -0.77
C VAL A 271 10.39 -1.99 0.50
N PRO A 272 10.58 -0.68 0.81
CA PRO A 272 11.26 -0.25 2.03
C PRO A 272 10.51 -0.60 3.31
N VAL A 273 9.17 -0.59 3.26
CA VAL A 273 8.33 -1.02 4.41
C VAL A 273 8.53 -2.52 4.67
N ALA A 274 8.54 -3.33 3.62
CA ALA A 274 8.81 -4.76 3.73
C ALA A 274 10.24 -5.05 4.17
N LYS A 275 11.21 -4.25 3.74
CA LYS A 275 12.62 -4.34 4.18
C LYS A 275 12.78 -4.04 5.66
N TRP A 276 12.15 -2.97 6.15
CA TRP A 276 12.13 -2.65 7.58
C TRP A 276 11.54 -3.81 8.39
N LEU A 277 10.37 -4.32 7.98
CA LEU A 277 9.73 -5.45 8.65
C LEU A 277 10.63 -6.70 8.65
N GLY A 278 11.31 -6.99 7.54
CA GLY A 278 12.28 -8.08 7.47
C GLY A 278 13.43 -7.90 8.45
N GLY A 279 13.99 -6.69 8.55
CA GLY A 279 15.00 -6.36 9.54
C GLY A 279 14.53 -6.66 10.97
N CYS A 280 13.30 -6.26 11.31
CA CYS A 280 12.70 -6.54 12.62
C CYS A 280 12.40 -8.03 12.85
N LEU A 281 12.06 -8.80 11.81
CA LEU A 281 11.90 -10.26 11.90
C LEU A 281 13.23 -10.97 12.14
N ALA A 282 14.30 -10.52 11.48
CA ALA A 282 15.64 -11.08 11.64
C ALA A 282 16.25 -10.72 13.00
N SER A 283 15.98 -9.50 13.48
CA SER A 283 16.51 -8.95 14.73
C SER A 283 15.41 -8.21 15.52
N PRO A 284 14.53 -8.94 16.24
CA PRO A 284 13.47 -8.34 17.04
C PRO A 284 14.03 -7.43 18.15
N SER A 285 13.38 -6.29 18.36
CA SER A 285 13.77 -5.27 19.36
C SER A 285 12.97 -5.39 20.64
N LEU A 286 13.46 -4.82 21.75
CA LEU A 286 12.70 -4.81 23.00
C LEU A 286 11.43 -3.94 22.86
N TYR A 287 10.28 -4.53 23.18
CA TYR A 287 9.00 -3.82 23.24
C TYR A 287 8.79 -3.16 24.61
N ASP A 288 8.36 -1.89 24.60
CA ASP A 288 7.96 -1.16 25.80
C ASP A 288 6.50 -1.44 26.16
N VAL A 289 6.29 -2.29 27.18
CA VAL A 289 4.97 -2.66 27.70
C VAL A 289 4.19 -1.49 28.31
N HIS A 290 4.84 -0.37 28.63
CA HIS A 290 4.12 0.82 29.11
C HIS A 290 3.27 1.48 28.01
N ARG A 291 3.47 1.10 26.75
CA ARG A 291 2.60 1.49 25.62
C ARG A 291 1.26 0.77 25.60
N ASP A 292 1.10 -0.32 26.37
CA ASP A 292 -0.13 -1.10 26.42
C ASP A 292 -1.26 -0.34 27.14
N GLY A 293 -2.41 -0.29 26.48
CA GLY A 293 -3.65 0.27 26.99
C GLY A 293 -4.82 -0.70 26.88
N LYS A 294 -5.98 -0.27 27.40
CA LYS A 294 -7.23 -1.02 27.26
C LYS A 294 -7.74 -0.91 25.83
N LEU A 295 -8.23 -2.02 25.26
CA LEU A 295 -8.96 -1.95 24.00
C LEU A 295 -10.26 -1.13 24.17
N PRO A 296 -10.67 -0.36 23.14
CA PRO A 296 -11.95 0.34 23.16
C PRO A 296 -13.13 -0.63 23.34
N PRO A 297 -14.07 -0.36 24.27
CA PRO A 297 -15.21 -1.26 24.54
C PRO A 297 -16.28 -1.19 23.44
N ASP A 298 -16.24 -0.18 22.57
CA ASP A 298 -17.22 0.06 21.51
C ASP A 298 -16.97 -0.76 20.23
N GLY A 299 -16.01 -1.69 20.28
CA GLY A 299 -15.66 -2.58 19.17
C GLY A 299 -14.80 -1.94 18.09
N ARG A 300 -14.36 -0.69 18.25
CA ARG A 300 -13.41 -0.04 17.33
C ARG A 300 -12.00 -0.56 17.54
N TRP A 301 -11.33 -0.88 16.44
CA TRP A 301 -9.92 -1.27 16.48
C TRP A 301 -9.00 -0.05 16.44
N PRO A 302 -8.03 0.05 17.37
CA PRO A 302 -7.01 1.11 17.33
C PRO A 302 -6.08 0.94 16.12
N LYS A 303 -5.24 1.95 15.85
CA LYS A 303 -4.22 1.85 14.80
C LYS A 303 -3.09 0.88 15.13
N ALA A 304 -2.94 0.49 16.39
CA ALA A 304 -2.01 -0.54 16.82
C ALA A 304 -2.57 -1.31 18.02
N ALA A 305 -2.40 -2.62 18.02
CA ALA A 305 -2.81 -3.51 19.10
C ALA A 305 -1.96 -4.77 19.11
N ARG A 306 -2.00 -5.50 20.23
CA ARG A 306 -1.36 -6.81 20.36
C ARG A 306 -2.18 -7.77 21.22
N PHE A 307 -1.84 -9.04 21.14
CA PHE A 307 -2.30 -10.13 21.98
C PHE A 307 -1.10 -10.96 22.43
N ASP A 308 -0.92 -11.08 23.74
CA ASP A 308 0.22 -11.75 24.36
C ASP A 308 0.03 -13.25 24.59
N GLY A 309 -1.14 -13.79 24.24
CA GLY A 309 -1.53 -15.17 24.53
C GLY A 309 -2.65 -15.28 25.57
N GLU A 310 -2.88 -14.23 26.36
CA GLU A 310 -3.92 -14.19 27.39
C GLU A 310 -4.86 -12.99 27.23
N ARG A 311 -4.30 -11.82 26.90
CA ARG A 311 -5.03 -10.55 26.87
C ARG A 311 -4.69 -9.75 25.63
N ARG A 312 -5.69 -9.00 25.16
CA ARG A 312 -5.59 -8.09 24.02
C ARG A 312 -5.42 -6.66 24.51
N TYR A 313 -4.49 -5.93 23.93
CA TYR A 313 -4.10 -4.57 24.32
C TYR A 313 -4.23 -3.61 23.14
N SER A 314 -4.71 -2.39 23.38
CA SER A 314 -4.42 -1.28 22.47
C SER A 314 -2.98 -0.82 22.70
N VAL A 315 -2.32 -0.25 21.70
CA VAL A 315 -0.94 0.21 21.84
C VAL A 315 -0.83 1.66 21.41
N SER A 316 -0.27 2.50 22.30
CA SER A 316 -0.02 3.91 22.02
C SER A 316 1.28 4.07 21.24
N ILE A 317 1.17 4.09 19.91
CA ILE A 317 2.30 4.29 18.99
C ILE A 317 1.83 4.95 17.68
N ASN A 318 2.66 5.79 17.08
CA ASN A 318 2.37 6.51 15.84
C ASN A 318 2.52 5.61 14.59
N ALA A 319 2.36 6.14 13.38
CA ALA A 319 2.44 5.37 12.13
C ALA A 319 3.82 5.31 11.47
N TYR A 320 4.86 5.84 12.12
CA TYR A 320 6.20 6.05 11.58
C TYR A 320 7.22 5.26 12.42
N PRO A 321 7.55 4.02 12.03
CA PRO A 321 8.57 3.24 12.73
C PRO A 321 9.95 3.90 12.64
N GLN A 322 10.24 4.52 11.51
CA GLN A 322 11.43 5.33 11.29
C GLN A 322 11.10 6.59 10.49
N TRP A 323 12.07 7.48 10.33
CA TRP A 323 11.92 8.65 9.48
C TRP A 323 13.17 8.86 8.62
N GLU A 324 13.12 8.37 7.38
CA GLU A 324 14.23 8.52 6.44
C GLU A 324 14.20 9.89 5.76
N ALA A 325 15.36 10.55 5.73
CA ALA A 325 15.58 11.73 4.91
C ALA A 325 15.39 11.36 3.43
N ARG A 326 14.74 12.24 2.68
CA ARG A 326 14.43 12.02 1.26
C ARG A 326 14.46 13.34 0.49
N PRO A 327 14.71 13.29 -0.83
CA PRO A 327 14.65 14.49 -1.65
C PRO A 327 13.22 15.04 -1.69
N ALA A 328 13.11 16.36 -1.89
CA ALA A 328 11.85 17.02 -2.20
C ALA A 328 11.18 16.35 -3.42
N LEU A 329 9.84 16.34 -3.47
CA LEU A 329 9.06 15.64 -4.48
C LEU A 329 9.47 16.04 -5.91
N VAL A 330 9.73 17.33 -6.15
CA VAL A 330 10.18 17.83 -7.46
C VAL A 330 11.53 17.25 -7.90
N LYS A 331 12.43 16.95 -6.95
CA LYS A 331 13.72 16.29 -7.20
C LYS A 331 13.60 14.77 -7.23
N PHE A 332 12.58 14.23 -6.55
CA PHE A 332 12.28 12.82 -6.60
C PHE A 332 11.81 12.43 -8.00
N LEU A 333 10.93 13.20 -8.64
CA LEU A 333 10.47 12.94 -10.00
C LEU A 333 11.62 13.01 -11.00
N GLN A 334 11.90 11.90 -11.69
CA GLN A 334 12.99 11.80 -12.67
C GLN A 334 12.48 11.79 -14.11
N TYR A 335 11.18 11.59 -14.30
CA TYR A 335 10.56 11.46 -15.60
C TYR A 335 9.56 12.58 -15.85
N TYR A 336 9.41 12.94 -17.12
CA TYR A 336 8.49 14.00 -17.51
C TYR A 336 7.04 13.57 -17.22
N GLY A 337 6.43 14.22 -16.22
CA GLY A 337 5.03 14.01 -15.90
C GLY A 337 4.12 14.58 -16.99
N LYS A 338 3.06 13.85 -17.33
CA LYS A 338 2.09 14.29 -18.33
C LYS A 338 1.25 15.44 -17.76
N PRO A 339 1.17 16.62 -18.42
CA PRO A 339 0.28 17.68 -17.99
C PRO A 339 -1.17 17.22 -17.95
N LEU A 340 -1.90 17.62 -16.90
CA LEU A 340 -3.33 17.38 -16.81
C LEU A 340 -4.05 18.20 -17.89
N SER A 341 -4.89 17.56 -18.70
CA SER A 341 -5.53 18.23 -19.85
C SER A 341 -6.49 19.35 -19.43
N ALA A 342 -6.83 20.26 -20.36
CA ALA A 342 -7.81 21.32 -20.09
C ALA A 342 -9.16 20.72 -19.65
N ARG A 343 -9.63 19.69 -20.36
CA ARG A 343 -10.87 18.96 -20.02
C ARG A 343 -10.83 18.36 -18.60
N ALA A 344 -9.74 17.68 -18.24
CA ALA A 344 -9.60 17.05 -16.93
C ALA A 344 -9.53 18.10 -15.81
N THR A 345 -8.77 19.18 -16.04
CA THR A 345 -8.60 20.29 -15.12
C THR A 345 -9.92 21.02 -14.89
N ARG A 346 -10.66 21.36 -15.95
CA ARG A 346 -11.97 22.02 -15.88
C ARG A 346 -12.99 21.18 -15.11
N GLY A 347 -13.03 19.87 -15.41
CA GLY A 347 -13.91 18.94 -14.70
C GLY A 347 -13.59 18.85 -13.21
N PHE A 348 -12.31 18.83 -12.84
CA PHE A 348 -11.87 18.84 -11.45
C PHE A 348 -12.18 20.17 -10.75
N LEU A 349 -11.82 21.29 -11.35
CA LEU A 349 -12.07 22.62 -10.81
C LEU A 349 -13.55 22.84 -10.51
N SER A 350 -14.43 22.48 -11.45
CA SER A 350 -15.88 22.56 -11.26
C SER A 350 -16.38 21.74 -10.06
N ARG A 351 -15.79 20.56 -9.81
CA ARG A 351 -16.11 19.77 -8.59
C ARG A 351 -15.63 20.47 -7.33
N THR A 352 -14.42 21.02 -7.34
CA THR A 352 -13.85 21.69 -6.16
C THR A 352 -14.61 22.98 -5.79
N GLU A 353 -15.12 23.73 -6.76
CA GLU A 353 -15.90 24.95 -6.51
C GLU A 353 -17.30 24.65 -5.93
N ARG A 354 -17.85 23.47 -6.21
CA ARG A 354 -19.12 23.00 -5.65
C ARG A 354 -18.96 22.25 -4.33
N ALA A 355 -17.72 21.93 -3.95
CA ALA A 355 -17.44 21.14 -2.76
C ALA A 355 -17.51 22.01 -1.50
N THR A 356 -17.93 21.41 -0.40
CA THR A 356 -17.86 22.01 0.95
C THR A 356 -16.50 21.79 1.63
N LEU A 357 -15.54 21.19 0.90
CA LEU A 357 -14.21 20.91 1.40
C LEU A 357 -13.40 22.20 1.55
N ARG A 358 -12.57 22.26 2.59
CA ARG A 358 -11.55 23.30 2.72
C ARG A 358 -10.33 22.90 1.90
N PHE A 359 -9.93 23.79 0.99
CA PHE A 359 -8.73 23.66 0.18
C PHE A 359 -7.60 24.51 0.76
N ALA A 360 -6.35 24.20 0.38
CA ALA A 360 -5.23 25.08 0.70
C ALA A 360 -5.41 26.44 0.02
N ASP A 361 -5.02 27.52 0.72
CA ASP A 361 -5.12 28.88 0.18
C ASP A 361 -4.34 29.00 -1.14
N GLY A 362 -4.96 29.61 -2.15
CA GLY A 362 -4.38 29.75 -3.50
C GLY A 362 -4.40 28.48 -4.37
N PHE A 363 -4.81 27.33 -3.85
CA PHE A 363 -4.84 26.07 -4.63
C PHE A 363 -5.75 26.18 -5.86
N GLN A 364 -6.97 26.69 -5.69
CA GLN A 364 -7.92 26.84 -6.80
C GLN A 364 -7.44 27.85 -7.84
N ASP A 365 -6.73 28.90 -7.43
CA ASP A 365 -6.16 29.89 -8.36
C ASP A 365 -5.02 29.30 -9.18
N ARG A 366 -4.19 28.45 -8.57
CA ARG A 366 -3.18 27.67 -9.29
C ARG A 366 -3.82 26.73 -10.32
N LEU A 367 -4.93 26.07 -9.99
CA LEU A 367 -5.70 25.25 -10.95
C LEU A 367 -6.26 26.07 -12.12
N ARG A 368 -6.81 27.27 -11.86
CA ARG A 368 -7.27 28.20 -12.91
C ARG A 368 -6.13 28.63 -13.82
N GLY A 369 -4.97 28.96 -13.24
CA GLY A 369 -3.76 29.30 -14.00
C GLY A 369 -3.27 28.14 -14.86
N HIS A 370 -3.34 26.90 -14.36
CA HIS A 370 -3.03 25.71 -15.16
C HIS A 370 -4.03 25.51 -16.30
N LEU A 371 -5.32 25.65 -16.03
CA LEU A 371 -6.38 25.53 -17.05
C LEU A 371 -6.15 26.52 -18.20
N ALA A 372 -5.90 27.79 -17.90
CA ALA A 372 -5.68 28.83 -18.91
C ALA A 372 -4.48 28.50 -19.83
N ARG A 373 -3.37 27.97 -19.27
CA ARG A 373 -2.22 27.55 -20.07
C ARG A 373 -2.55 26.37 -20.99
N MET A 374 -3.33 25.40 -20.50
CA MET A 374 -3.71 24.23 -21.30
C MET A 374 -4.67 24.62 -22.44
N GLU A 375 -5.62 25.53 -22.19
CA GLU A 375 -6.54 26.04 -23.21
C GLU A 375 -5.79 26.83 -24.29
N ALA A 376 -4.83 27.68 -23.91
CA ALA A 376 -3.99 28.40 -24.87
C ALA A 376 -3.17 27.44 -25.76
N PHE A 377 -2.61 26.37 -25.19
CA PHE A 377 -1.87 25.35 -25.93
C PHE A 377 -2.75 24.57 -26.92
N GLU A 378 -3.98 24.20 -26.52
CA GLU A 378 -4.95 23.54 -27.39
C GLU A 378 -5.37 24.45 -28.56
N SER A 379 -5.64 25.73 -28.29
CA SER A 379 -5.98 26.71 -29.34
C SER A 379 -4.83 26.95 -30.34
N GLN A 380 -3.57 26.97 -29.88
CA GLN A 380 -2.41 27.10 -30.78
C GLN A 380 -2.24 25.88 -31.71
N LYS A 381 -2.56 24.68 -31.20
CA LYS A 381 -2.49 23.44 -31.96
C LYS A 381 -3.61 23.34 -33.02
N GLU A 382 -4.81 23.80 -32.68
CA GLU A 382 -5.95 23.89 -33.61
C GLU A 382 -5.74 24.97 -34.69
N SER A 383 -5.00 26.03 -34.39
CA SER A 383 -4.70 27.13 -35.32
C SER A 383 -3.58 26.81 -36.33
N GLY A 384 -3.02 25.58 -36.34
CA GLY A 384 -2.11 25.12 -37.41
C GLY A 384 -0.70 25.71 -37.40
N CYS A 385 -0.18 26.19 -36.27
CA CYS A 385 1.22 26.60 -36.21
C CYS A 385 2.11 25.37 -35.95
N ALA A 386 2.60 24.74 -37.03
CA ALA A 386 3.70 23.78 -36.96
C ALA A 386 4.96 24.53 -36.51
N VAL A 387 5.23 24.53 -35.20
CA VAL A 387 6.56 24.90 -34.71
C VAL A 387 7.46 23.69 -34.96
N ALA A 388 8.24 23.75 -36.03
CA ALA A 388 9.42 22.93 -36.20
C ALA A 388 10.32 23.13 -34.98
N ALA A 389 10.59 22.05 -34.26
CA ALA A 389 11.54 22.04 -33.16
C ALA A 389 12.93 21.68 -33.71
N GLU A 390 13.89 22.60 -33.57
CA GLU A 390 15.30 22.27 -33.39
C GLU A 390 15.58 22.01 -31.91
#